data_AF-A0A0F8PT90-F1
#
_entry.id   AF-A0A0F8PT90-F1
#
_cell.length_a   1.000
_cell.length_b   1.000
_cell.length_c   1.000
_cell.angle_alpha   90.00
_cell.angle_beta   90.00
_cell.angle_gamma   90.00
#
_symmetry.space_group_name_H-M   'P 1'
#
loop_
_entity.id
_entity.type
_entity.pdbx_description
1 polymer ?
#
loop_
_entity_poly.entity_id
_entity_poly.type
_entity_poly.pdbx_seq_one_letter_code
_entity_poly.pdbx_strand_id
1 'polypeptide(L)'
;MIYSIGGMTEGSGYAPIDSEGIANFDVSIMDYYSTEPSTLRYLIHDSQGNIVLTGQQYINIYKPSIDSITINPSNPVYNQDFTVSVHVSNPSFHRTLYYEVGDPRDVLCQGEALIDDKGIANFVVSLPDYYKPSILKVSVPYGGNDVRAEKLIEFGGEIPEFPSIALPVVSILGIIAIIGCRKE
;
A
#
# COMPACT_ATOMS: atom_id res chain seq x y z
N MET A 1 33.86 -0.45 12.04
CA MET A 1 33.12 0.83 12.00
C MET A 1 31.78 0.63 12.68
N ILE A 2 31.36 1.56 13.52
CA ILE A 2 30.02 1.56 14.14
C ILE A 2 29.29 2.80 13.62
N TYR A 3 28.05 2.64 13.13
CA TYR A 3 27.23 3.78 12.75
C TYR A 3 25.89 3.77 13.48
N SER A 4 25.34 4.98 13.66
CA SER A 4 24.05 5.23 14.29
C SER A 4 23.28 6.27 13.50
N ILE A 5 21.98 6.05 13.35
CA ILE A 5 21.07 6.95 12.65
C ILE A 5 20.00 7.41 13.63
N GLY A 6 19.92 8.73 13.81
CA GLY A 6 19.03 9.41 14.76
C GLY A 6 18.88 8.75 16.13
N GLY A 7 19.98 8.31 16.72
CA GLY A 7 20.03 7.79 18.09
C GLY A 7 19.85 6.27 18.25
N MET A 8 19.59 5.53 17.17
CA MET A 8 19.61 4.07 17.17
C MET A 8 20.91 3.56 16.56
N THR A 9 21.58 2.60 17.21
CA THR A 9 22.81 1.98 16.69
C THR A 9 22.40 0.87 15.72
N GLU A 10 22.66 1.05 14.42
CA GLU A 10 22.07 0.20 13.36
C GLU A 10 23.06 -0.70 12.62
N GLY A 11 24.32 -0.79 13.07
CA GLY A 11 25.20 -1.80 12.51
C GLY A 11 26.67 -1.64 12.86
N SER A 12 27.40 -2.73 12.63
CA SER A 12 28.85 -2.72 12.57
C SER A 12 29.29 -3.31 11.23
N GLY A 13 30.25 -2.64 10.58
CA GLY A 13 30.78 -3.03 9.28
C GLY A 13 32.30 -2.94 9.26
N TYR A 14 32.90 -3.72 8.35
CA TYR A 14 34.32 -3.64 8.01
C TYR A 14 34.45 -2.95 6.64
N ALA A 15 35.17 -1.83 6.62
CA ALA A 15 35.46 -1.09 5.40
C ALA A 15 36.99 -1.07 5.23
N PRO A 16 37.55 -1.80 4.25
CA PRO A 16 38.97 -1.73 3.97
C PRO A 16 39.34 -0.32 3.52
N ILE A 17 40.45 0.19 4.05
CA ILE A 17 41.03 1.47 3.67
C ILE A 17 41.89 1.21 2.43
N ASP A 18 41.69 1.97 1.36
CA ASP A 18 42.51 1.87 0.15
C ASP A 18 43.91 2.46 0.34
N SER A 19 44.74 2.37 -0.69
CA SER A 19 46.11 2.89 -0.67
C SER A 19 46.21 4.41 -0.53
N GLU A 20 45.10 5.14 -0.70
CA GLU A 20 45.02 6.61 -0.54
C GLU A 20 44.52 7.00 0.86
N GLY A 21 44.20 6.03 1.72
CA GLY A 21 43.67 6.29 3.05
C GLY A 21 42.14 6.48 3.08
N ILE A 22 41.44 6.14 2.00
CA ILE A 22 39.98 6.31 1.88
C ILE A 22 39.29 4.97 2.20
N ALA A 23 38.34 5.00 3.13
CA ALA A 23 37.43 3.88 3.37
C ALA A 23 36.09 4.18 2.69
N ASN A 24 35.74 3.38 1.69
CA ASN A 24 34.40 3.39 1.10
C ASN A 24 33.53 2.36 1.82
N PHE A 25 32.32 2.76 2.21
CA PHE A 25 31.37 1.89 2.88
C PHE A 25 29.96 2.20 2.42
N ASP A 26 29.23 1.16 2.06
CA ASP A 26 27.81 1.26 1.76
C ASP A 26 27.03 1.15 3.06
N VAL A 27 26.29 2.19 3.40
CA VAL A 27 25.33 2.16 4.51
C VAL A 27 23.96 1.83 3.91
N SER A 28 23.55 0.57 4.03
CA SER A 28 22.16 0.18 3.78
C SER A 28 21.34 0.49 5.03
N ILE A 29 20.53 1.53 4.93
CA ILE A 29 19.56 1.91 5.95
C ILE A 29 18.32 1.04 5.72
N MET A 30 18.21 -0.07 6.44
CA MET A 30 17.01 -0.90 6.42
C MET A 30 16.09 -0.45 7.55
N ASP A 31 14.83 -0.19 7.22
CA ASP A 31 13.74 0.08 8.17
C ASP A 31 13.84 1.34 9.06
N TYR A 32 14.75 2.26 8.75
CA TYR A 32 14.80 3.55 9.43
C TYR A 32 13.95 4.60 8.70
N TYR A 33 12.93 5.10 9.41
CA TYR A 33 11.98 6.08 8.89
C TYR A 33 11.88 7.24 9.86
N SER A 34 12.18 8.46 9.40
CA SER A 34 12.09 9.67 10.22
C SER A 34 11.32 10.75 9.48
N THR A 35 10.46 11.47 10.19
CA THR A 35 9.79 12.67 9.67
C THR A 35 10.67 13.92 9.77
N GLU A 36 11.87 13.79 10.35
CA GLU A 36 12.85 14.85 10.51
C GLU A 36 14.15 14.52 9.75
N PRO A 37 14.93 15.55 9.34
CA PRO A 37 16.26 15.34 8.78
C PRO A 37 17.07 14.43 9.69
N SER A 38 17.50 13.30 9.15
CA SER A 38 18.19 12.29 9.94
C SER A 38 19.68 12.52 9.86
N THR A 39 20.36 12.15 10.93
CA THR A 39 21.81 12.33 11.03
C THR A 39 22.45 10.96 11.08
N LEU A 40 23.25 10.62 10.05
CA LEU A 40 24.15 9.50 10.09
C LEU A 40 25.40 9.93 10.87
N ARG A 41 25.67 9.25 11.98
CA ARG A 41 26.90 9.39 12.75
C ARG A 41 27.72 8.12 12.60
N TYR A 42 29.00 8.24 12.29
CA TYR A 42 29.91 7.10 12.19
C TYR A 42 31.17 7.28 13.02
N LEU A 43 31.61 6.17 13.61
CA LEU A 43 32.84 6.02 14.36
C LEU A 43 33.74 5.00 13.65
N ILE A 44 34.97 5.40 13.33
CA ILE A 44 36.00 4.52 12.82
C ILE A 44 36.95 4.19 13.96
N HIS A 45 37.17 2.89 14.18
CA HIS A 45 38.14 2.40 15.15
C HIS A 45 39.38 1.87 14.42
N ASP A 46 40.56 2.02 15.02
CA ASP A 46 41.76 1.33 14.59
C ASP A 46 41.73 -0.17 14.98
N SER A 47 42.79 -0.90 14.62
CA SER A 47 42.97 -2.32 14.97
C SER A 47 43.06 -2.61 16.48
N GLN A 48 43.25 -1.59 17.31
CA GLN A 48 43.36 -1.68 18.76
C GLN A 48 42.04 -1.28 19.46
N GLY A 49 41.04 -0.85 18.68
CA GLY A 49 39.73 -0.43 19.16
C GLY A 49 39.63 1.05 19.53
N ASN A 50 40.65 1.87 19.26
CA ASN A 50 40.60 3.31 19.54
C ASN A 50 39.83 4.04 18.44
N ILE A 51 39.02 5.04 18.81
CA ILE A 51 38.34 5.91 17.84
C ILE A 51 39.38 6.80 17.15
N VAL A 52 39.48 6.69 15.83
CA VAL A 52 40.43 7.47 15.00
C VAL A 52 39.74 8.51 14.13
N LEU A 53 38.45 8.35 13.85
CA LEU A 53 37.68 9.33 13.09
C LEU A 53 36.23 9.33 13.56
N THR A 54 35.68 10.54 13.67
CA THR A 54 34.26 10.78 13.86
C THR A 54 33.74 11.58 12.69
N GLY A 55 32.61 11.18 12.11
CA GLY A 55 31.95 11.97 11.09
C GLY A 55 30.45 12.00 11.28
N GLN A 56 29.86 13.07 10.75
CA GLN A 56 28.42 13.30 10.77
C GLN A 56 27.97 13.75 9.39
N GLN A 57 26.94 13.10 8.87
CA GLN A 57 26.30 13.49 7.61
C GLN A 57 24.80 13.63 7.82
N TYR A 58 24.25 14.72 7.29
CA TYR A 58 22.81 14.88 7.18
C TYR A 58 22.29 14.03 6.02
N ILE A 59 21.33 13.16 6.30
CA ILE A 59 20.64 12.35 5.32
C ILE A 59 19.16 12.73 5.32
N ASN A 60 18.63 13.02 4.13
CA ASN A 60 17.21 13.26 3.96
C ASN A 60 16.55 11.92 3.64
N ILE A 61 15.73 11.45 4.58
CA ILE A 61 14.87 10.30 4.38
C ILE A 61 13.50 10.87 4.08
N TYR A 62 13.09 10.78 2.82
CA TYR A 62 11.84 11.36 2.38
C TYR A 62 10.69 10.41 2.68
N LYS A 63 9.64 10.94 3.30
CA LYS A 63 8.37 10.23 3.47
C LYS A 63 7.79 9.95 2.06
N PRO A 64 7.33 8.71 1.78
CA PRO A 64 6.65 8.41 0.53
C PRO A 64 5.36 9.22 0.45
N SER A 65 4.96 9.59 -0.76
CA SER A 65 3.66 10.18 -1.04
C SER A 65 2.99 9.46 -2.19
N ILE A 66 1.67 9.30 -2.11
CA ILE A 66 0.86 8.84 -3.23
C ILE A 66 0.39 10.09 -3.94
N ASP A 67 0.92 10.33 -5.15
CA ASP A 67 0.67 11.57 -5.88
C ASP A 67 -0.59 11.46 -6.74
N SER A 68 -0.82 10.28 -7.33
CA SER A 68 -1.99 10.05 -8.14
C SER A 68 -2.36 8.57 -8.23
N ILE A 69 -3.63 8.32 -8.47
CA ILE A 69 -4.19 7.00 -8.76
C ILE A 69 -4.95 7.13 -10.07
N THR A 70 -4.63 6.30 -11.04
CA THR A 70 -5.28 6.25 -12.36
C THR A 70 -5.88 4.85 -12.59
N ILE A 71 -6.99 4.81 -13.32
CA ILE A 71 -7.75 3.59 -13.59
C ILE A 71 -7.93 3.52 -15.10
N ASN A 72 -7.70 2.34 -15.69
CA ASN A 72 -7.84 2.10 -17.11
C ASN A 72 -8.68 0.83 -17.38
N PRO A 73 -9.79 0.95 -18.13
CA PRO A 73 -10.36 2.19 -18.64
C PRO A 73 -10.85 3.10 -17.51
N SER A 74 -10.93 4.41 -17.74
CA SER A 74 -11.29 5.39 -16.70
C SER A 74 -12.63 5.11 -16.03
N ASN A 75 -13.56 4.54 -16.81
CA ASN A 75 -14.84 4.04 -16.37
C ASN A 75 -14.86 2.52 -16.63
N PRO A 76 -14.34 1.69 -15.70
CA PRO A 76 -14.35 0.24 -15.87
C PRO A 76 -15.77 -0.28 -16.02
N VAL A 77 -15.90 -1.31 -16.85
CA VAL A 77 -17.18 -2.01 -17.01
C VAL A 77 -17.28 -3.04 -15.88
N TYR A 78 -18.49 -3.22 -15.40
CA TYR A 78 -18.78 -4.18 -14.34
C TYR A 78 -18.39 -5.61 -14.74
N ASN A 79 -17.86 -6.39 -13.81
CA ASN A 79 -17.34 -7.76 -14.02
C ASN A 79 -16.25 -7.87 -15.11
N GLN A 80 -15.55 -6.77 -15.41
CA GLN A 80 -14.37 -6.80 -16.27
C GLN A 80 -13.15 -6.39 -15.46
N ASP A 81 -12.03 -7.04 -15.76
CA ASP A 81 -10.75 -6.65 -15.22
C ASP A 81 -10.40 -5.24 -15.65
N PHE A 82 -9.81 -4.46 -14.73
CA PHE A 82 -9.28 -3.15 -15.03
C PHE A 82 -7.91 -2.98 -14.40
N THR A 83 -7.11 -2.11 -15.02
CA THR A 83 -5.76 -1.80 -14.53
C THR A 83 -5.80 -0.55 -13.65
N VAL A 84 -5.08 -0.61 -12.54
CA VAL A 84 -4.81 0.53 -11.68
C VAL A 84 -3.33 0.86 -11.76
N SER A 85 -3.01 2.15 -11.94
CA SER A 85 -1.65 2.66 -11.85
C SER A 85 -1.58 3.72 -10.76
N VAL A 86 -0.69 3.51 -9.79
CA VAL A 86 -0.46 4.42 -8.67
C VAL A 86 0.93 5.03 -8.81
N HIS A 87 1.00 6.36 -8.78
CA HIS A 87 2.26 7.10 -8.75
C HIS A 87 2.64 7.42 -7.31
N VAL A 88 3.82 6.96 -6.90
CA VAL A 88 4.40 7.11 -5.57
C VAL A 88 5.70 7.89 -5.68
N SER A 89 5.74 9.10 -5.12
CA SER A 89 6.98 9.83 -4.95
C SER A 89 7.74 9.33 -3.72
N ASN A 90 9.06 9.28 -3.84
CA ASN A 90 9.99 8.79 -2.80
C ASN A 90 9.59 7.40 -2.28
N PRO A 91 9.44 6.39 -3.17
CA PRO A 91 9.04 5.05 -2.73
C PRO A 91 10.02 4.50 -1.70
N SER A 92 9.49 3.82 -0.68
CA SER A 92 10.32 3.16 0.34
C SER A 92 11.20 2.08 -0.28
N PHE A 93 12.25 1.67 0.43
CA PHE A 93 13.18 0.64 -0.06
C PHE A 93 12.49 -0.68 -0.41
N HIS A 94 11.46 -1.06 0.36
CA HIS A 94 10.69 -2.28 0.12
C HIS A 94 9.87 -2.24 -1.15
N ARG A 95 9.57 -1.03 -1.68
CA ARG A 95 8.85 -0.82 -2.95
C ARG A 95 7.57 -1.64 -3.06
N THR A 96 6.85 -1.81 -1.96
CA THR A 96 5.57 -2.51 -1.91
C THR A 96 4.44 -1.52 -1.70
N LEU A 97 3.38 -1.67 -2.47
CA LEU A 97 2.10 -1.00 -2.30
C LEU A 97 1.03 -2.04 -1.99
N TYR A 98 0.26 -1.84 -0.94
CA TYR A 98 -0.92 -2.65 -0.66
C TYR A 98 -2.16 -1.96 -1.20
N TYR A 99 -3.15 -2.75 -1.62
CA TYR A 99 -4.42 -2.23 -2.09
C TYR A 99 -5.59 -3.05 -1.57
N GLU A 100 -6.71 -2.36 -1.38
CA GLU A 100 -8.02 -2.93 -1.04
C GLU A 100 -9.08 -2.27 -1.92
N VAL A 101 -9.99 -3.06 -2.48
CA VAL A 101 -11.12 -2.60 -3.27
C VAL A 101 -12.38 -3.15 -2.66
N GLY A 102 -13.34 -2.26 -2.39
CA GLY A 102 -14.56 -2.66 -1.69
C GLY A 102 -15.65 -1.61 -1.67
N ASP A 103 -16.69 -1.90 -0.91
CA ASP A 103 -17.67 -0.92 -0.46
C ASP A 103 -17.29 -0.44 0.97
N PRO A 104 -17.97 0.57 1.55
CA PRO A 104 -17.64 1.03 2.89
C PRO A 104 -17.80 -0.02 4.02
N ARG A 105 -18.42 -1.17 3.74
CA ARG A 105 -18.76 -2.23 4.69
C ARG A 105 -17.97 -3.53 4.45
N ASP A 106 -17.46 -3.75 3.25
CA ASP A 106 -16.85 -5.02 2.86
C ASP A 106 -15.66 -4.86 1.90
N VAL A 107 -14.66 -5.72 2.07
CA VAL A 107 -13.46 -5.80 1.23
C VAL A 107 -13.66 -6.92 0.21
N LEU A 108 -13.67 -6.57 -1.06
CA LEU A 108 -13.99 -7.50 -2.15
C LEU A 108 -12.72 -8.07 -2.83
N CYS A 109 -11.67 -7.25 -2.89
CA CYS A 109 -10.38 -7.63 -3.43
C CYS A 109 -9.28 -6.93 -2.62
N GLN A 110 -8.18 -7.61 -2.37
CA GLN A 110 -7.00 -7.01 -1.75
C GLN A 110 -5.75 -7.69 -2.27
N GLY A 111 -4.62 -7.00 -2.21
CA GLY A 111 -3.35 -7.56 -2.65
C GLY A 111 -2.18 -6.59 -2.48
N GLU A 112 -1.08 -6.95 -3.11
CA GLU A 112 0.15 -6.16 -3.13
C GLU A 112 0.63 -5.96 -4.57
N ALA A 113 1.30 -4.84 -4.80
CA ALA A 113 1.90 -4.48 -6.07
C ALA A 113 3.31 -3.93 -5.82
N LEU A 114 4.25 -4.28 -6.72
CA LEU A 114 5.60 -3.73 -6.69
C LEU A 114 5.63 -2.35 -7.34
N ILE A 115 6.32 -1.42 -6.68
CA ILE A 115 6.61 -0.09 -7.18
C ILE A 115 7.90 -0.19 -8.01
N ASP A 116 7.84 0.24 -9.26
CA ASP A 116 9.01 0.24 -10.14
C ASP A 116 10.03 1.34 -9.78
N ASP A 117 11.11 1.43 -10.55
CA ASP A 117 12.15 2.44 -10.41
C ASP A 117 11.71 3.86 -10.73
N LYS A 118 10.56 4.02 -11.38
CA LYS A 118 9.92 5.30 -11.69
C LYS A 118 8.88 5.70 -10.65
N GLY A 119 8.70 4.91 -9.59
CA GLY A 119 7.70 5.17 -8.57
C GLY A 119 6.29 4.76 -8.99
N ILE A 120 6.13 3.86 -9.96
CA ILE A 120 4.81 3.43 -10.45
C ILE A 120 4.53 2.00 -10.02
N ALA A 121 3.39 1.79 -9.34
CA ALA A 121 2.83 0.47 -9.12
C ALA A 121 1.66 0.24 -10.10
N ASN A 122 1.71 -0.86 -10.84
CA ASN A 122 0.64 -1.29 -11.74
C ASN A 122 0.09 -2.64 -11.28
N PHE A 123 -1.24 -2.75 -11.19
CA PHE A 123 -1.90 -4.01 -10.85
C PHE A 123 -3.26 -4.13 -11.53
N VAL A 124 -3.72 -5.36 -11.69
CA VAL A 124 -5.04 -5.68 -12.26
C VAL A 124 -5.99 -5.99 -11.12
N VAL A 125 -7.18 -5.41 -11.18
CA VAL A 125 -8.26 -5.68 -10.24
C VAL A 125 -9.32 -6.52 -10.95
N SER A 126 -9.61 -7.67 -10.36
CA SER A 126 -10.70 -8.57 -10.74
C SER A 126 -11.70 -8.61 -9.59
N LEU A 127 -12.96 -8.31 -9.88
CA LEU A 127 -14.01 -8.23 -8.87
C LEU A 127 -15.00 -9.38 -9.01
N PRO A 128 -15.55 -9.88 -7.90
CA PRO A 128 -16.59 -10.90 -7.96
C PRO A 128 -17.85 -10.33 -8.62
N ASP A 129 -18.59 -11.21 -9.29
CA ASP A 129 -19.90 -10.87 -9.82
C ASP A 129 -20.79 -10.32 -8.68
N TYR A 130 -21.63 -9.34 -9.00
CA TYR A 130 -22.73 -8.84 -8.14
C TYR A 130 -22.41 -7.78 -7.07
N TYR A 131 -21.19 -7.24 -6.98
CA TYR A 131 -20.90 -6.11 -6.08
C TYR A 131 -20.55 -4.80 -6.79
N LYS A 132 -21.18 -3.69 -6.35
CA LYS A 132 -20.84 -2.33 -6.76
C LYS A 132 -19.73 -1.81 -5.85
N PRO A 133 -18.44 -2.07 -6.12
CA PRO A 133 -17.39 -1.44 -5.35
C PRO A 133 -17.52 0.08 -5.52
N SER A 134 -17.07 0.79 -4.51
CA SER A 134 -17.13 2.25 -4.53
C SER A 134 -15.76 2.84 -4.32
N ILE A 135 -14.89 2.20 -3.54
CA ILE A 135 -13.65 2.80 -3.07
C ILE A 135 -12.48 1.83 -3.29
N LEU A 136 -11.47 2.30 -4.01
CA LEU A 136 -10.12 1.76 -4.00
C LEU A 136 -9.35 2.46 -2.88
N LYS A 137 -8.75 1.70 -1.99
CA LYS A 137 -7.79 2.18 -0.98
C LYS A 137 -6.42 1.62 -1.33
N VAL A 138 -5.41 2.46 -1.23
CA VAL A 138 -4.01 2.04 -1.42
C VAL A 138 -3.18 2.54 -0.26
N SER A 139 -2.18 1.76 0.14
CA SER A 139 -1.26 2.10 1.21
C SER A 139 0.18 1.75 0.87
N VAL A 140 1.10 2.61 1.28
CA VAL A 140 2.55 2.37 1.24
C VAL A 140 3.05 2.35 2.68
N PRO A 141 3.70 1.27 3.13
CA PRO A 141 4.22 1.16 4.49
C PRO A 141 5.37 2.14 4.71
N TYR A 142 5.34 2.83 5.86
CA TYR A 142 6.32 3.83 6.28
C TYR A 142 6.44 3.93 7.81
N GLY A 143 7.52 3.40 8.38
CA GLY A 143 7.84 3.61 9.81
C GLY A 143 6.76 3.14 10.78
N GLY A 144 6.17 1.96 10.51
CA GLY A 144 5.07 1.42 11.31
C GLY A 144 3.71 2.12 11.10
N ASN A 145 3.64 3.11 10.21
CA ASN A 145 2.41 3.74 9.76
C ASN A 145 2.26 3.58 8.24
N ASP A 146 1.05 3.76 7.74
CA ASP A 146 0.81 3.71 6.29
C ASP A 146 0.59 5.12 5.74
N VAL A 147 1.19 5.40 4.58
CA VAL A 147 0.73 6.50 3.72
C VAL A 147 -0.41 5.97 2.89
N ARG A 148 -1.60 6.55 3.08
CA ARG A 148 -2.85 6.05 2.48
C ARG A 148 -3.43 7.06 1.50
N ALA A 149 -4.05 6.55 0.45
CA ALA A 149 -4.90 7.33 -0.44
C ALA A 149 -6.10 6.49 -0.86
N GLU A 150 -7.19 7.19 -1.20
CA GLU A 150 -8.42 6.56 -1.65
C GLU A 150 -8.85 7.15 -2.99
N LYS A 151 -9.49 6.33 -3.82
CA LYS A 151 -10.09 6.77 -5.09
C LYS A 151 -11.45 6.12 -5.28
N LEU A 152 -12.44 6.94 -5.60
CA LEU A 152 -13.75 6.46 -6.04
C LEU A 152 -13.61 5.79 -7.41
N ILE A 153 -14.21 4.61 -7.57
CA ILE A 153 -14.27 3.92 -8.86
C ILE A 153 -15.64 4.20 -9.48
N GLU A 154 -15.66 4.93 -10.59
CA GLU A 154 -16.88 5.23 -11.35
C GLU A 154 -17.04 4.19 -12.46
N PHE A 155 -18.02 3.30 -12.35
CA PHE A 155 -18.26 2.28 -13.37
C PHE A 155 -19.02 2.86 -14.55
N GLY A 156 -18.58 2.50 -15.76
CA GLY A 156 -19.25 2.83 -17.00
C GLY A 156 -20.25 1.75 -17.41
N GLY A 157 -21.33 2.17 -18.09
CA GLY A 157 -22.37 1.29 -18.61
C GLY A 157 -23.64 1.27 -17.76
N GLU A 158 -24.72 0.76 -18.35
CA GLU A 158 -25.93 0.43 -17.59
C GLU A 158 -25.53 -0.66 -16.59
N ILE A 159 -25.69 -0.37 -15.28
CA ILE A 159 -25.73 -1.44 -14.28
C ILE A 159 -26.82 -2.37 -14.79
N PRO A 160 -26.53 -3.66 -15.07
CA PRO A 160 -27.57 -4.57 -15.51
C PRO A 160 -28.70 -4.44 -14.49
N GLU A 161 -29.83 -3.89 -14.94
CA GLU A 161 -31.02 -3.79 -14.11
C GLU A 161 -31.30 -5.23 -13.72
N PHE A 162 -31.04 -5.56 -12.46
CA PHE A 162 -31.48 -6.84 -11.96
C PHE A 162 -32.98 -6.91 -12.29
N PRO A 163 -33.48 -8.01 -12.86
CA PRO A 163 -34.90 -8.25 -12.76
C PRO A 163 -35.16 -8.19 -11.27
N SER A 164 -35.88 -7.14 -10.84
CA SER A 164 -36.27 -6.96 -9.45
C SER A 164 -36.83 -8.30 -9.03
N ILE A 165 -36.08 -9.04 -8.22
CA ILE A 165 -36.66 -10.14 -7.48
C ILE A 165 -37.48 -9.38 -6.46
N ALA A 166 -38.66 -8.93 -6.90
CA ALA A 166 -39.80 -8.82 -6.06
C ALA A 166 -39.81 -10.16 -5.34
N LEU A 167 -39.31 -10.14 -4.10
CA LEU A 167 -39.63 -11.14 -3.09
C LEU A 167 -41.09 -11.52 -3.35
N PRO A 168 -41.44 -12.81 -3.36
CA PRO A 168 -42.84 -13.18 -3.51
C PRO A 168 -43.59 -12.66 -2.28
N VAL A 169 -44.03 -11.40 -2.34
CA VAL A 169 -45.14 -10.83 -1.57
C VAL A 169 -46.42 -11.29 -2.27
N VAL A 170 -46.49 -12.60 -2.49
CA VAL A 170 -47.61 -13.43 -2.89
C VAL A 170 -47.27 -14.74 -2.17
N SER A 171 -47.84 -15.12 -1.02
CA SER A 171 -49.23 -15.00 -0.65
C SER A 171 -49.42 -15.32 0.84
N ILE A 172 -49.26 -14.37 1.76
CA ILE A 172 -49.78 -14.56 3.15
C ILE A 172 -51.32 -14.50 3.14
N LEU A 173 -51.93 -13.80 2.19
CA LEU A 173 -53.39 -13.83 1.99
C LEU A 173 -53.90 -15.16 1.44
N GLY A 174 -53.08 -15.95 0.73
CA GLY A 174 -53.44 -17.30 0.27
C GLY A 174 -53.46 -18.36 1.38
N ILE A 175 -52.70 -18.17 2.46
CA ILE A 175 -52.67 -19.10 3.60
C ILE A 175 -53.87 -18.89 4.54
N ILE A 176 -54.43 -17.67 4.61
CA ILE A 176 -55.66 -17.42 5.39
C ILE A 176 -56.90 -18.02 4.72
N ALA A 177 -56.91 -18.19 3.40
CA ALA A 177 -58.02 -18.84 2.69
C ALA A 177 -58.11 -20.37 2.90
N ILE A 178 -57.01 -21.04 3.30
CA ILE A 178 -57.00 -22.50 3.53
C ILE A 178 -57.43 -22.87 4.97
N ILE A 179 -57.37 -21.94 5.93
CA ILE A 179 -57.78 -22.20 7.31
C ILE A 179 -59.29 -21.92 7.54
N GLY A 180 -59.97 -21.24 6.60
CA GLY A 180 -61.38 -20.87 6.70
C GLY A 180 -62.40 -21.92 6.22
N CYS A 181 -61.98 -23.06 5.68
CA CYS A 181 -62.88 -24.13 5.22
C CYS A 181 -62.58 -25.47 5.90
N ARG A 182 -62.77 -25.51 7.23
CA ARG A 182 -63.18 -26.73 7.93
C ARG A 182 -64.47 -26.43 8.68
N LYS A 183 -65.59 -26.65 7.99
CA LYS A 183 -66.86 -27.03 8.60
C LYS A 183 -67.07 -28.49 8.24
N GLU A 184 -66.97 -29.35 9.23
CA GLU A 184 -67.94 -30.40 9.56
C GLU A 184 -67.79 -30.72 11.06
#